data_AF-A0A433DMI3-F1
#
_entry.id   AF-A0A433DMI3-F1
#
_cell.length_a   1.000
_cell.length_b   1.000
_cell.length_c   1.000
_cell.angle_alpha   90.00
_cell.angle_beta   90.00
_cell.angle_gamma   90.00
#
_symmetry.space_group_name_H-M   'P 1'
#
loop_
_entity.id
_entity.type
_entity.pdbx_description
1 polymer ?
#
loop_
_entity_poly.entity_id
_entity_poly.type
_entity_poly.pdbx_seq_one_letter_code
_entity_poly.pdbx_strand_id
1 'polypeptide(L)'
;MDESSSSTKGPRNTTFERETTADNGGTAFAGNNVEIHNSTLYLDENNCGNLDLSVCNQDTVAHNCSDACRPLVPVFDVPEVRNNRFVGREDVFEKLQHLLDGNRENCSLGRVALIGLGGMGKTQIALEYCYRNYPTKYQYVFWIMANSEESLNFSFLKVATLLKLSTQGIENPTVYISLVKQWFNDARKRWLMVFDNADESVYRLILHSYPTVGDGDILLTSRDAVAEHKTSVISLDEVRMDIESALKLLFRKNIPENDSVGRLIIEELGHLPLAIHLAAACMEEDGLTPVEFLTNFKDSPKEYLNMEELTKVTGNSYVHTVWTAWDMCITRVKDQNPFAANLLNAFAFLHPDNIPLQLFRAQPEHIFLPDSAKPPPRSLEKAINLLCSSSLVRRIAATTTELSNSDVYREKVSIHRLVQTIVGLEIDNAEKPEWCKRLIAALSREVPSNFKHGDYEHFRRVMEIYMPHIQQVILNFKLWDPEKRGISNELPSLLSPTVLYLTRQALFEDAKDFALLAVSSSEIANGPEHRDTATALSNLSYFYTSQQMFEDAEPYGRRTLEIRKKALGLRHEDTMTSE
;
A
#
# COMPACT_ATOMS: atom_id res chain seq x y z
N MET A 1 -29.84 51.96 21.33
CA MET A 1 -30.51 52.67 20.22
C MET A 1 -31.17 51.61 19.37
N ASP A 2 -32.43 51.39 19.70
CA ASP A 2 -33.62 51.10 18.89
C ASP A 2 -33.57 50.16 17.68
N GLU A 3 -34.30 49.05 17.86
CA GLU A 3 -35.42 48.54 17.04
C GLU A 3 -35.34 48.60 15.50
N SER A 4 -35.53 47.45 14.85
CA SER A 4 -36.82 47.13 14.20
C SER A 4 -36.79 45.78 13.48
N SER A 5 -37.99 45.28 13.25
CA SER A 5 -38.44 43.90 13.06
C SER A 5 -38.91 43.61 11.62
N SER A 6 -39.29 42.33 11.39
CA SER A 6 -40.22 41.76 10.38
C SER A 6 -39.53 40.74 9.44
N SER A 7 -39.77 39.43 9.54
CA SER A 7 -40.98 38.59 9.35
C SER A 7 -41.08 37.96 7.94
N THR A 8 -40.87 36.64 7.91
CA THR A 8 -41.63 35.58 7.22
C THR A 8 -41.98 35.69 5.73
N LYS A 9 -41.56 34.66 4.95
CA LYS A 9 -42.47 33.73 4.24
C LYS A 9 -41.71 32.59 3.53
N GLY A 10 -42.20 31.37 3.74
CA GLY A 10 -41.82 30.15 3.01
C GLY A 10 -42.51 30.00 1.64
N PRO A 11 -42.53 28.78 1.07
CA PRO A 11 -42.06 28.50 -0.29
C PRO A 11 -43.17 28.48 -1.36
N ARG A 12 -42.77 28.56 -2.63
CA ARG A 12 -43.64 28.29 -3.79
C ARG A 12 -43.06 27.17 -4.67
N ASN A 13 -43.85 26.10 -4.76
CA ASN A 13 -43.84 25.11 -5.83
C ASN A 13 -44.16 25.77 -7.18
N THR A 14 -43.49 25.33 -8.24
CA THR A 14 -44.03 25.35 -9.60
C THR A 14 -43.62 24.08 -10.33
N THR A 15 -44.63 23.24 -10.56
CA THR A 15 -44.76 22.22 -11.60
C THR A 15 -44.54 22.80 -13.00
N PHE A 16 -43.90 22.04 -13.90
CA PHE A 16 -44.15 22.17 -15.34
C PHE A 16 -44.17 20.80 -16.02
N GLU A 17 -45.10 20.71 -16.97
CA GLU A 17 -45.67 19.51 -17.57
C GLU A 17 -44.86 18.97 -18.75
N ARG A 18 -45.19 17.72 -19.10
CA ARG A 18 -44.82 17.01 -20.32
C ARG A 18 -45.37 17.72 -21.57
N GLU A 19 -44.56 17.76 -22.62
CA GLU A 19 -45.05 17.76 -24.00
C GLU A 19 -44.47 16.59 -24.78
N THR A 20 -45.39 15.81 -25.34
CA THR A 20 -45.19 14.73 -26.30
C THR A 20 -45.25 15.28 -27.72
N THR A 21 -44.29 14.92 -28.57
CA THR A 21 -44.52 14.85 -30.02
C THR A 21 -43.83 13.60 -30.56
N ALA A 22 -44.67 12.68 -31.05
CA ALA A 22 -44.28 11.61 -31.94
C ALA A 22 -44.04 12.18 -33.34
N ASP A 23 -43.04 11.68 -34.06
CA ASP A 23 -43.22 11.46 -35.49
C ASP A 23 -42.44 10.23 -35.97
N ASN A 24 -43.11 9.49 -36.85
CA ASN A 24 -42.74 8.21 -37.42
C ASN A 24 -41.89 8.39 -38.67
N GLY A 25 -41.01 7.44 -38.95
CA GLY A 25 -40.34 7.33 -40.25
C GLY A 25 -39.38 6.16 -40.32
N GLY A 26 -39.92 4.95 -40.47
CA GLY A 26 -39.13 3.73 -40.62
C GLY A 26 -38.60 3.51 -42.04
N THR A 27 -37.55 2.71 -42.15
CA THR A 27 -37.42 1.66 -43.18
C THR A 27 -36.49 0.56 -42.70
N ALA A 28 -36.94 -0.67 -42.92
CA ALA A 28 -36.39 -1.94 -42.47
C ALA A 28 -35.14 -2.39 -43.25
N PHE A 29 -34.31 -3.24 -42.62
CA PHE A 29 -33.78 -4.46 -43.24
C PHE A 29 -33.57 -5.55 -42.19
N ALA A 30 -33.93 -6.77 -42.57
CA ALA A 30 -34.16 -7.96 -41.76
C ALA A 30 -32.87 -8.72 -41.38
N GLY A 31 -32.96 -9.60 -40.37
CA GLY A 31 -32.15 -10.82 -40.33
C GLY A 31 -31.89 -11.43 -38.96
N ASN A 32 -32.70 -12.45 -38.63
CA ASN A 32 -32.41 -13.63 -37.80
C ASN A 32 -32.56 -13.56 -36.27
N ASN A 33 -33.77 -13.93 -35.85
CA ASN A 33 -34.11 -14.54 -34.56
C ASN A 33 -33.45 -15.91 -34.39
N VAL A 34 -32.84 -16.15 -33.23
CA VAL A 34 -32.78 -17.46 -32.58
C VAL A 34 -33.04 -17.22 -31.08
N GLU A 35 -34.30 -17.36 -30.67
CA GLU A 35 -34.68 -17.54 -29.26
C GLU A 35 -34.43 -19.00 -28.88
N ILE A 36 -33.68 -19.23 -27.80
CA ILE A 36 -33.58 -20.55 -27.16
C ILE A 36 -34.27 -20.46 -25.80
N HIS A 37 -35.26 -21.34 -25.65
CA HIS A 37 -36.16 -21.49 -24.51
C HIS A 37 -35.48 -21.63 -23.14
N ASN A 38 -35.94 -20.81 -22.19
CA ASN A 38 -35.83 -21.08 -20.75
C ASN A 38 -36.95 -22.05 -20.35
N SER A 39 -36.58 -23.28 -19.97
CA SER A 39 -37.49 -24.23 -19.32
C SER A 39 -37.16 -24.34 -17.83
N THR A 40 -37.95 -23.63 -17.03
CA THR A 40 -37.99 -23.74 -15.56
C THR A 40 -38.94 -24.88 -15.19
N LEU A 41 -38.41 -25.99 -14.68
CA LEU A 41 -39.20 -27.10 -14.13
C LEU A 41 -39.40 -26.87 -12.63
N TYR A 42 -40.61 -26.49 -12.26
CA TYR A 42 -41.16 -26.64 -10.91
C TYR A 42 -41.47 -28.11 -10.66
N LEU A 43 -41.03 -28.66 -9.52
CA LEU A 43 -41.53 -29.94 -9.01
C LEU A 43 -42.15 -29.70 -7.64
N ASP A 44 -43.46 -29.92 -7.59
CA ASP A 44 -44.30 -29.98 -6.40
C ASP A 44 -43.91 -31.17 -5.49
N GLU A 45 -43.62 -30.88 -4.22
CA GLU A 45 -43.59 -31.89 -3.16
C GLU A 45 -44.97 -31.97 -2.48
N ASN A 46 -45.81 -32.87 -2.97
CA ASN A 46 -46.98 -33.34 -2.23
C ASN A 46 -47.27 -34.80 -2.60
N ASN A 47 -46.61 -35.73 -1.91
CA ASN A 47 -47.10 -37.11 -1.81
C ASN A 47 -46.50 -37.84 -0.59
N CYS A 48 -46.93 -37.46 0.62
CA CYS A 48 -46.73 -38.29 1.82
C CYS A 48 -47.77 -39.41 1.85
N GLY A 49 -47.41 -40.56 1.27
CA GLY A 49 -48.13 -41.82 1.45
C GLY A 49 -47.66 -42.53 2.73
N ASN A 50 -48.59 -42.74 3.66
CA ASN A 50 -48.46 -43.57 4.85
C ASN A 50 -47.82 -44.93 4.55
N LEU A 51 -46.80 -45.30 5.32
CA LEU A 51 -46.48 -46.69 5.65
C LEU A 51 -46.06 -46.76 7.12
N ASP A 52 -46.97 -47.36 7.88
CA ASP A 52 -46.94 -47.74 9.27
C ASP A 52 -45.91 -48.85 9.48
N LEU A 53 -45.02 -48.75 10.48
CA LEU A 53 -44.23 -49.89 10.95
C LEU A 53 -43.93 -49.76 12.44
N SER A 54 -44.55 -50.68 13.18
CA SER A 54 -44.44 -50.94 14.59
C SER A 54 -43.07 -51.50 15.01
N VAL A 55 -42.75 -51.20 16.27
CA VAL A 55 -41.73 -51.74 17.16
C VAL A 55 -41.22 -53.15 16.81
N CYS A 56 -39.90 -53.30 16.65
CA CYS A 56 -39.15 -54.50 17.04
C CYS A 56 -37.69 -54.15 17.42
N ASN A 57 -37.29 -54.69 18.56
CA ASN A 57 -36.01 -54.53 19.26
C ASN A 57 -34.84 -55.30 18.62
N GLN A 58 -33.64 -54.84 19.01
CA GLN A 58 -32.38 -55.60 19.21
C GLN A 58 -31.50 -55.97 18.00
N ASP A 59 -30.25 -55.49 18.11
CA ASP A 59 -28.99 -56.13 17.74
C ASP A 59 -28.81 -56.64 16.30
N THR A 60 -28.18 -55.82 15.44
CA THR A 60 -27.03 -56.17 14.58
C THR A 60 -26.78 -55.04 13.55
N VAL A 61 -25.87 -54.11 13.85
CA VAL A 61 -25.31 -53.23 12.81
C VAL A 61 -24.13 -53.95 12.17
N ALA A 62 -24.46 -54.84 11.23
CA ALA A 62 -23.50 -55.34 10.26
C ALA A 62 -23.46 -54.37 9.06
N HIS A 63 -22.24 -54.03 8.65
CA HIS A 63 -21.89 -53.23 7.48
C HIS A 63 -22.82 -53.41 6.28
N ASN A 64 -23.47 -52.32 5.87
CA ASN A 64 -23.85 -52.10 4.47
C ASN A 64 -23.40 -50.70 4.07
N CYS A 65 -22.11 -50.59 3.76
CA CYS A 65 -21.53 -49.43 3.10
C CYS A 65 -21.51 -49.74 1.60
N SER A 66 -22.65 -49.57 0.94
CA SER A 66 -22.74 -49.78 -0.52
C SER A 66 -23.86 -48.97 -1.17
N ASP A 67 -24.18 -47.78 -0.65
CA ASP A 67 -25.00 -46.82 -1.40
C ASP A 67 -24.10 -45.78 -2.07
N ALA A 68 -23.82 -46.09 -3.34
CA ALA A 68 -23.70 -45.14 -4.44
C ALA A 68 -22.55 -44.10 -4.38
N CYS A 69 -21.31 -44.59 -4.53
CA CYS A 69 -20.22 -43.83 -5.12
C CYS A 69 -20.52 -43.56 -6.61
N ARG A 70 -21.43 -42.61 -6.91
CA ARG A 70 -21.47 -41.99 -8.23
C ARG A 70 -20.18 -41.18 -8.39
N PRO A 71 -19.46 -41.25 -9.53
CA PRO A 71 -18.33 -40.36 -9.74
C PRO A 71 -18.84 -38.93 -9.61
N LEU A 72 -18.31 -38.19 -8.63
CA LEU A 72 -18.61 -36.78 -8.50
C LEU A 72 -18.20 -36.10 -9.81
N VAL A 73 -19.13 -35.35 -10.40
CA VAL A 73 -18.84 -34.47 -11.54
C VAL A 73 -17.76 -33.49 -11.09
N PRO A 74 -16.81 -33.09 -11.96
CA PRO A 74 -15.88 -32.01 -11.65
C PRO A 74 -16.59 -30.83 -11.01
N VAL A 75 -16.03 -30.30 -9.92
CA VAL A 75 -16.61 -29.19 -9.16
C VAL A 75 -15.72 -27.99 -9.33
N PHE A 76 -16.30 -26.85 -9.72
CA PHE A 76 -15.61 -25.58 -9.79
C PHE A 76 -16.38 -24.56 -8.95
N ASP A 77 -16.08 -24.53 -7.67
CA ASP A 77 -16.69 -23.62 -6.70
C ASP A 77 -15.80 -22.39 -6.51
N VAL A 78 -15.94 -21.42 -7.40
CA VAL A 78 -15.21 -20.14 -7.38
C VAL A 78 -16.23 -19.00 -7.38
N PRO A 79 -16.10 -18.00 -6.49
CA PRO A 79 -17.17 -17.04 -6.20
C PRO A 79 -17.40 -16.02 -7.32
N GLU A 80 -16.37 -15.71 -8.11
CA GLU A 80 -16.40 -14.67 -9.12
C GLU A 80 -16.18 -15.24 -10.53
N VAL A 81 -16.83 -14.62 -11.51
CA VAL A 81 -16.62 -14.90 -12.93
C VAL A 81 -15.21 -14.45 -13.33
N ARG A 82 -14.58 -15.17 -14.27
CA ARG A 82 -13.24 -14.84 -14.75
C ARG A 82 -13.16 -13.39 -15.24
N ASN A 83 -12.19 -12.66 -14.72
CA ASN A 83 -11.92 -11.29 -15.12
C ASN A 83 -11.17 -11.26 -16.46
N ASN A 84 -11.88 -10.97 -17.55
CA ASN A 84 -11.29 -10.87 -18.90
C ASN A 84 -10.35 -9.68 -19.09
N ARG A 85 -10.26 -8.76 -18.10
CA ARG A 85 -9.35 -7.61 -18.10
C ARG A 85 -8.16 -7.81 -17.17
N PHE A 86 -7.93 -9.03 -16.66
CA PHE A 86 -6.74 -9.33 -15.88
C PHE A 86 -5.47 -9.16 -16.75
N VAL A 87 -4.43 -8.52 -16.22
CA VAL A 87 -3.19 -8.23 -16.95
C VAL A 87 -1.96 -8.63 -16.13
N GLY A 88 -1.02 -9.32 -16.77
CA GLY A 88 0.35 -9.52 -16.29
C GLY A 88 0.49 -10.56 -15.18
N ARG A 89 1.50 -10.38 -14.32
CA ARG A 89 1.86 -11.25 -13.18
C ARG A 89 2.29 -12.68 -13.55
N GLU A 90 2.80 -12.88 -14.76
CA GLU A 90 3.31 -14.18 -15.21
C GLU A 90 4.45 -14.69 -14.32
N ASP A 91 5.28 -13.79 -13.82
CA ASP A 91 6.34 -14.09 -12.85
C ASP A 91 5.79 -14.68 -11.53
N VAL A 92 4.62 -14.21 -11.07
CA VAL A 92 3.93 -14.76 -9.89
C VAL A 92 3.32 -16.12 -10.22
N PHE A 93 2.72 -16.29 -11.40
CA PHE A 93 2.14 -17.56 -11.82
C PHE A 93 3.20 -18.66 -12.02
N GLU A 94 4.35 -18.33 -12.60
CA GLU A 94 5.49 -19.23 -12.72
C GLU A 94 5.97 -19.69 -11.34
N LYS A 95 6.10 -18.77 -10.37
CA LYS A 95 6.44 -19.10 -8.97
C LYS A 95 5.38 -19.97 -8.32
N LEU A 96 4.09 -19.64 -8.48
CA LEU A 96 2.98 -20.44 -7.95
C LEU A 96 3.04 -21.87 -8.49
N GLN A 97 3.21 -22.02 -9.80
CA GLN A 97 3.28 -23.32 -10.44
C GLN A 97 4.49 -24.12 -9.94
N HIS A 98 5.67 -23.51 -9.89
CA HIS A 98 6.88 -24.16 -9.38
C HIS A 98 6.73 -24.61 -7.92
N LEU A 99 6.20 -23.75 -7.04
CA LEU A 99 6.08 -24.06 -5.60
C LEU A 99 4.98 -25.07 -5.29
N LEU A 100 3.87 -25.06 -6.04
CA LEU A 100 2.81 -26.06 -5.91
C LEU A 100 3.23 -27.40 -6.53
N ASP A 101 4.10 -27.40 -7.55
CA ASP A 101 4.55 -28.61 -8.22
C ASP A 101 5.80 -29.23 -7.59
N GLY A 102 6.63 -28.45 -6.89
CA GLY A 102 7.94 -28.88 -6.37
C GLY A 102 7.93 -29.88 -5.20
N ASN A 103 6.80 -30.03 -4.49
CA ASN A 103 6.70 -30.91 -3.30
C ASN A 103 6.22 -32.34 -3.60
N ARG A 104 6.19 -32.72 -4.89
CA ARG A 104 5.55 -33.95 -5.38
C ARG A 104 6.33 -35.24 -5.10
N GLU A 105 7.65 -35.19 -5.03
CA GLU A 105 8.49 -36.41 -4.86
C GLU A 105 8.26 -37.11 -3.51
N ASN A 106 7.71 -36.42 -2.51
CA ASN A 106 7.48 -36.94 -1.16
C ASN A 106 5.99 -37.13 -0.80
N CYS A 107 5.07 -37.17 -1.79
CA CYS A 107 3.62 -37.24 -1.56
C CYS A 107 3.08 -36.12 -0.63
N SER A 108 3.77 -34.97 -0.59
CA SER A 108 3.39 -33.83 0.24
C SER A 108 2.62 -32.78 -0.57
N LEU A 109 1.55 -32.25 0.03
CA LEU A 109 0.70 -31.25 -0.62
C LEU A 109 1.49 -29.98 -0.95
N GLY A 110 1.29 -29.45 -2.17
CA GLY A 110 1.73 -28.11 -2.53
C GLY A 110 0.97 -27.09 -1.69
N ARG A 111 1.70 -26.23 -0.99
CA ARG A 111 1.12 -25.19 -0.12
C ARG A 111 1.80 -23.87 -0.39
N VAL A 112 1.03 -22.91 -0.88
CA VAL A 112 1.52 -21.55 -1.13
C VAL A 112 0.58 -20.52 -0.51
N ALA A 113 1.17 -19.55 0.19
CA ALA A 113 0.49 -18.34 0.63
C ALA A 113 0.92 -17.15 -0.22
N LEU A 114 -0.05 -16.48 -0.84
CA LEU A 114 0.08 -15.14 -1.42
C LEU A 114 -0.15 -14.12 -0.31
N ILE A 115 0.91 -13.42 0.09
CA ILE A 115 0.82 -12.36 1.10
C ILE A 115 1.06 -11.00 0.48
N GLY A 116 0.51 -9.96 1.08
CA GLY A 116 0.79 -8.57 0.72
C GLY A 116 -0.36 -7.63 1.01
N LEU A 117 -0.19 -6.37 0.66
CA LEU A 117 -1.14 -5.30 1.00
C LEU A 117 -2.54 -5.49 0.39
N GLY A 118 -3.53 -4.87 1.01
CA GLY A 118 -4.86 -4.68 0.42
C GLY A 118 -4.76 -4.00 -0.95
N GLY A 119 -5.51 -4.48 -1.94
CA GLY A 119 -5.48 -3.92 -3.30
C GLY A 119 -4.35 -4.42 -4.21
N MET A 120 -3.42 -5.26 -3.74
CA MET A 120 -2.33 -5.85 -4.55
C MET A 120 -2.77 -6.93 -5.54
N GLY A 121 -4.06 -7.29 -5.52
CA GLY A 121 -4.65 -8.27 -6.42
C GLY A 121 -4.49 -9.73 -6.00
N LYS A 122 -4.18 -10.05 -4.73
CA LYS A 122 -4.04 -11.44 -4.24
C LYS A 122 -5.21 -12.34 -4.64
N THR A 123 -6.43 -11.90 -4.31
CA THR A 123 -7.68 -12.59 -4.64
C THR A 123 -7.84 -12.75 -6.15
N GLN A 124 -7.52 -11.71 -6.94
CA GLN A 124 -7.60 -11.76 -8.40
C GLN A 124 -6.57 -12.72 -9.02
N ILE A 125 -5.36 -12.79 -8.46
CA ILE A 125 -4.34 -13.77 -8.87
C ILE A 125 -4.80 -15.19 -8.53
N ALA A 126 -5.37 -15.40 -7.34
CA ALA A 126 -5.90 -16.71 -6.94
C ALA A 126 -7.07 -17.15 -7.85
N LEU A 127 -8.01 -16.24 -8.14
CA LEU A 127 -9.10 -16.47 -9.09
C LEU A 127 -8.56 -16.85 -10.48
N GLU A 128 -7.65 -16.05 -11.02
CA GLU A 128 -7.08 -16.29 -12.34
C GLU A 128 -6.28 -17.60 -12.38
N TYR A 129 -5.56 -17.96 -11.31
CA TYR A 129 -4.90 -19.26 -11.21
C TYR A 129 -5.90 -20.42 -11.26
N CYS A 130 -7.05 -20.32 -10.58
CA CYS A 130 -8.12 -21.32 -10.66
C CYS A 130 -8.61 -21.50 -12.10
N TYR A 131 -8.93 -20.40 -12.80
CA TYR A 131 -9.42 -20.44 -14.18
C TYR A 131 -8.40 -20.96 -15.18
N ARG A 132 -7.10 -20.68 -15.00
CA ARG A 132 -6.04 -21.17 -15.88
C ARG A 132 -5.80 -22.69 -15.74
N ASN A 133 -6.10 -23.26 -14.57
CA ASN A 133 -5.73 -24.64 -14.23
C ASN A 133 -6.93 -25.59 -14.15
N TYR A 134 -8.16 -25.10 -14.22
CA TYR A 134 -9.37 -25.92 -14.33
C TYR A 134 -9.85 -26.00 -15.78
N PRO A 135 -10.32 -27.17 -16.28
CA PRO A 135 -10.33 -28.49 -15.63
C PRO A 135 -9.07 -29.33 -15.92
N THR A 136 -8.06 -28.75 -16.55
CA THR A 136 -6.90 -29.49 -17.11
C THR A 136 -5.98 -30.06 -16.02
N LYS A 137 -5.66 -29.27 -14.98
CA LYS A 137 -4.81 -29.68 -13.86
C LYS A 137 -5.63 -30.13 -12.66
N TYR A 138 -6.69 -29.40 -12.32
CA TYR A 138 -7.57 -29.71 -11.19
C TYR A 138 -8.97 -30.08 -11.68
N GLN A 139 -9.52 -31.18 -11.17
CA GLN A 139 -10.92 -31.54 -11.42
C GLN A 139 -11.87 -31.03 -10.34
N TYR A 140 -11.34 -30.69 -9.17
CA TYR A 140 -12.10 -30.08 -8.08
C TYR A 140 -11.41 -28.81 -7.63
N VAL A 141 -12.13 -27.70 -7.61
CA VAL A 141 -11.66 -26.42 -7.10
C VAL A 141 -12.69 -25.92 -6.10
N PHE A 142 -12.24 -25.61 -4.89
CA PHE A 142 -13.10 -25.10 -3.82
C PHE A 142 -12.54 -23.81 -3.24
N TRP A 143 -13.41 -22.82 -3.13
CA TRP A 143 -13.11 -21.52 -2.55
C TRP A 143 -13.68 -21.39 -1.14
N ILE A 144 -12.80 -21.10 -0.19
CA ILE A 144 -13.09 -21.02 1.23
C ILE A 144 -12.83 -19.60 1.71
N MET A 145 -13.88 -18.94 2.23
CA MET A 145 -13.77 -17.61 2.81
C MET A 145 -13.22 -17.72 4.22
N ALA A 146 -12.04 -17.15 4.46
CA ALA A 146 -11.28 -17.31 5.70
C ALA A 146 -11.10 -15.97 6.46
N ASN A 147 -12.03 -15.03 6.33
CA ASN A 147 -11.96 -13.74 7.03
C ASN A 147 -12.51 -13.79 8.46
N SER A 148 -13.25 -14.83 8.85
CA SER A 148 -13.61 -15.10 10.24
C SER A 148 -13.82 -16.60 10.49
N GLU A 149 -13.94 -16.99 11.75
CA GLU A 149 -14.25 -18.38 12.09
C GLU A 149 -15.63 -18.79 11.55
N GLU A 150 -16.61 -17.90 11.60
CA GLU A 150 -17.96 -18.12 11.08
C GLU A 150 -17.95 -18.31 9.55
N SER A 151 -17.23 -17.46 8.81
CA SER A 151 -17.13 -17.56 7.35
C SER A 151 -16.44 -18.85 6.91
N LEU A 152 -15.42 -19.26 7.66
CA LEU A 152 -14.65 -20.48 7.45
C LEU A 152 -15.56 -21.70 7.62
N ASN A 153 -16.26 -21.76 8.76
CA ASN A 153 -17.21 -22.81 9.10
C ASN A 153 -18.33 -22.92 8.07
N PHE A 154 -18.93 -21.78 7.67
CA PHE A 154 -19.95 -21.75 6.63
C PHE A 154 -19.41 -22.26 5.28
N SER A 155 -18.19 -21.88 4.90
CA SER A 155 -17.55 -22.36 3.68
C SER A 155 -17.32 -23.88 3.69
N PHE A 156 -16.88 -24.45 4.82
CA PHE A 156 -16.74 -25.90 4.95
C PHE A 156 -18.06 -26.65 4.89
N LEU A 157 -19.13 -26.09 5.47
CA LEU A 157 -20.47 -26.65 5.36
C LEU A 157 -20.96 -26.65 3.90
N LYS A 158 -20.70 -25.56 3.16
CA LYS A 158 -20.97 -25.47 1.72
C LYS A 158 -20.20 -26.53 0.94
N VAL A 159 -18.90 -26.70 1.20
CA VAL A 159 -18.07 -27.75 0.57
C VAL A 159 -18.64 -29.14 0.87
N ALA A 160 -18.99 -29.43 2.12
CA ALA A 160 -19.60 -30.71 2.50
C ALA A 160 -20.90 -30.98 1.72
N THR A 161 -21.72 -29.94 1.53
CA THR A 161 -22.97 -30.02 0.74
C THR A 161 -22.70 -30.29 -0.73
N LEU A 162 -21.73 -29.60 -1.34
CA LEU A 162 -21.31 -29.82 -2.74
C LEU A 162 -20.78 -31.24 -2.97
N LEU A 163 -20.07 -31.78 -1.97
CA LEU A 163 -19.56 -33.14 -1.96
C LEU A 163 -20.61 -34.19 -1.59
N LYS A 164 -21.84 -33.77 -1.25
CA LYS A 164 -22.96 -34.63 -0.81
C LYS A 164 -22.62 -35.48 0.41
N LEU A 165 -21.85 -34.92 1.34
CA LEU A 165 -21.54 -35.55 2.61
C LEU A 165 -22.75 -35.44 3.56
N SER A 166 -22.97 -36.45 4.40
CA SER A 166 -24.05 -36.42 5.37
C SER A 166 -23.71 -35.47 6.52
N THR A 167 -24.32 -34.29 6.53
CA THR A 167 -24.15 -33.26 7.57
C THR A 167 -25.41 -32.99 8.39
N GLN A 168 -26.50 -33.73 8.13
CA GLN A 168 -27.77 -33.53 8.83
C GLN A 168 -27.63 -33.78 10.34
N GLY A 169 -28.09 -32.82 11.15
CA GLY A 169 -28.03 -32.89 12.61
C GLY A 169 -26.65 -32.62 13.23
N ILE A 170 -25.65 -32.23 12.43
CA ILE A 170 -24.30 -31.91 12.93
C ILE A 170 -24.22 -30.41 13.24
N GLU A 171 -24.25 -30.06 14.52
CA GLU A 171 -24.10 -28.66 14.97
C GLU A 171 -22.62 -28.26 15.19
N ASN A 172 -21.73 -29.23 15.44
CA ASN A 172 -20.32 -28.95 15.73
C ASN A 172 -19.47 -28.84 14.44
N PRO A 173 -18.86 -27.67 14.17
CA PRO A 173 -18.03 -27.45 12.97
C PRO A 173 -16.90 -28.45 12.76
N THR A 174 -16.29 -28.89 13.86
CA THR A 174 -15.15 -29.83 13.83
C THR A 174 -15.48 -31.13 13.13
N VAL A 175 -16.73 -31.60 13.24
CA VAL A 175 -17.16 -32.89 12.70
C VAL A 175 -17.27 -32.83 11.18
N TYR A 176 -18.00 -31.85 10.62
CA TYR A 176 -18.11 -31.76 9.17
C TYR A 176 -16.80 -31.31 8.50
N ILE A 177 -15.97 -30.49 9.16
CA ILE A 177 -14.61 -30.18 8.68
C ILE A 177 -13.79 -31.47 8.58
N SER A 178 -13.87 -32.35 9.58
CA SER A 178 -13.16 -33.65 9.56
C SER A 178 -13.64 -34.57 8.43
N LEU A 179 -14.94 -34.59 8.13
CA LEU A 179 -15.49 -35.34 7.00
C LEU A 179 -14.98 -34.80 5.66
N VAL A 180 -14.97 -33.47 5.50
CA VAL A 180 -14.43 -32.82 4.28
C VAL A 180 -12.95 -33.15 4.11
N LYS A 181 -12.15 -33.06 5.18
CA LYS A 181 -10.73 -33.45 5.16
C LYS A 181 -10.52 -34.89 4.72
N GLN A 182 -11.30 -35.82 5.27
CA GLN A 182 -11.22 -37.22 4.91
C GLN A 182 -11.52 -37.41 3.42
N TRP A 183 -12.54 -36.74 2.90
CA TRP A 183 -12.86 -36.79 1.47
C TRP A 183 -11.69 -36.33 0.60
N PHE A 184 -11.02 -35.22 0.93
CA PHE A 184 -9.86 -34.74 0.18
C PHE A 184 -8.64 -35.66 0.28
N ASN A 185 -8.42 -36.29 1.43
CA ASN A 185 -7.38 -37.30 1.59
C ASN A 185 -7.63 -38.52 0.68
N ASP A 186 -8.89 -38.92 0.52
CA ASP A 186 -9.31 -40.11 -0.25
C ASP A 186 -9.59 -39.80 -1.75
N ALA A 187 -9.52 -38.53 -2.15
CA ALA A 187 -9.85 -38.08 -3.49
C ALA A 187 -8.91 -38.69 -4.54
N ARG A 188 -9.50 -39.28 -5.59
CA ARG A 188 -8.75 -39.94 -6.69
C ARG A 188 -8.39 -39.01 -7.84
N LYS A 189 -8.90 -37.77 -7.83
CA LYS A 189 -8.61 -36.75 -8.84
C LYS A 189 -8.06 -35.52 -8.15
N ARG A 190 -7.18 -34.83 -8.87
CA ARG A 190 -6.48 -33.67 -8.33
C ARG A 190 -7.43 -32.55 -7.96
N TRP A 191 -7.22 -31.98 -6.78
CA TRP A 191 -8.04 -30.89 -6.24
C TRP A 191 -7.20 -29.66 -5.87
N LEU A 192 -7.84 -28.50 -5.86
CA LEU A 192 -7.30 -27.23 -5.39
C LEU A 192 -8.24 -26.66 -4.33
N MET A 193 -7.67 -26.30 -3.18
CA MET A 193 -8.39 -25.61 -2.11
C MET A 193 -7.81 -24.20 -1.96
N VAL A 194 -8.65 -23.18 -2.15
CA VAL A 194 -8.25 -21.78 -2.02
C VAL A 194 -8.86 -21.20 -0.75
N PHE A 195 -8.02 -20.72 0.16
CA PHE A 195 -8.44 -19.95 1.33
C PHE A 195 -8.22 -18.47 1.05
N ASP A 196 -9.30 -17.70 0.96
CA ASP A 196 -9.22 -16.27 0.66
C ASP A 196 -9.44 -15.41 1.90
N ASN A 197 -8.66 -14.33 2.01
CA ASN A 197 -8.68 -13.38 3.14
C ASN A 197 -8.41 -14.04 4.49
N ALA A 198 -7.44 -14.95 4.55
CA ALA A 198 -7.05 -15.62 5.79
C ALA A 198 -6.32 -14.65 6.74
N ASP A 199 -7.03 -14.11 7.72
CA ASP A 199 -6.47 -13.24 8.77
C ASP A 199 -5.72 -14.06 9.83
N GLU A 200 -4.83 -13.42 10.61
CA GLU A 200 -4.01 -14.09 11.65
C GLU A 200 -4.87 -14.89 12.65
N SER A 201 -6.06 -14.39 12.99
CA SER A 201 -6.96 -14.98 13.99
C SER A 201 -7.46 -16.39 13.62
N VAL A 202 -7.61 -16.68 12.33
CA VAL A 202 -8.13 -17.97 11.85
C VAL A 202 -7.04 -18.90 11.34
N TYR A 203 -5.79 -18.44 11.22
CA TYR A 203 -4.72 -19.22 10.60
C TYR A 203 -4.51 -20.58 11.30
N ARG A 204 -4.57 -20.60 12.65
CA ARG A 204 -4.52 -21.85 13.41
C ARG A 204 -5.67 -22.78 13.06
N LEU A 205 -6.89 -22.27 12.88
CA LEU A 205 -8.05 -23.09 12.52
C LEU A 205 -7.91 -23.66 11.11
N ILE A 206 -7.38 -22.87 10.17
CA ILE A 206 -7.09 -23.30 8.79
C ILE A 206 -6.10 -24.46 8.79
N LEU A 207 -5.01 -24.38 9.58
CA LEU A 207 -4.02 -25.45 9.68
C LEU A 207 -4.62 -26.77 10.21
N HIS A 208 -5.50 -26.69 11.21
CA HIS A 208 -6.23 -27.86 11.69
C HIS A 208 -7.22 -28.39 10.65
N SER A 209 -7.59 -27.58 9.66
CA SER A 209 -8.51 -27.92 8.58
C SER A 209 -7.83 -28.47 7.33
N TYR A 210 -6.49 -28.48 7.26
CA TYR A 210 -5.76 -28.98 6.08
C TYR A 210 -5.88 -30.51 5.93
N PRO A 211 -6.17 -31.00 4.70
CA PRO A 211 -5.85 -32.36 4.32
C PRO A 211 -4.36 -32.62 4.61
N THR A 212 -4.04 -33.82 5.10
CA THR A 212 -2.66 -34.16 5.50
C THR A 212 -1.90 -34.92 4.42
N VAL A 213 -2.65 -35.60 3.54
CA VAL A 213 -2.16 -36.42 2.43
C VAL A 213 -3.13 -36.27 1.26
N GLY A 214 -2.72 -36.63 0.06
CA GLY A 214 -3.60 -36.66 -1.11
C GLY A 214 -2.97 -36.03 -2.35
N ASP A 215 -3.68 -36.11 -3.47
CA ASP A 215 -3.30 -35.48 -4.73
C ASP A 215 -4.00 -34.12 -4.85
N GLY A 216 -3.41 -33.09 -4.25
CA GLY A 216 -4.00 -31.76 -4.29
C GLY A 216 -3.08 -30.66 -3.78
N ASP A 217 -3.56 -29.43 -3.94
CA ASP A 217 -2.81 -28.21 -3.65
C ASP A 217 -3.65 -27.24 -2.82
N ILE A 218 -2.98 -26.45 -2.00
CA ILE A 218 -3.59 -25.41 -1.17
C ILE A 218 -2.97 -24.06 -1.53
N LEU A 219 -3.84 -23.12 -1.88
CA LEU A 219 -3.51 -21.73 -2.10
C LEU A 219 -4.18 -20.89 -1.02
N LEU A 220 -3.44 -19.96 -0.42
CA LEU A 220 -3.96 -19.07 0.60
C LEU A 220 -3.68 -17.62 0.22
N THR A 221 -4.63 -16.71 0.44
CA THR A 221 -4.40 -15.27 0.35
C THR A 221 -4.49 -14.66 1.75
N SER A 222 -3.55 -13.80 2.11
CA SER A 222 -3.54 -13.11 3.41
C SER A 222 -2.92 -11.71 3.31
N ARG A 223 -3.29 -10.82 4.24
CA ARG A 223 -2.63 -9.53 4.40
C ARG A 223 -1.38 -9.63 5.27
N ASP A 224 -1.28 -10.67 6.10
CA ASP A 224 -0.26 -10.78 7.13
C ASP A 224 0.86 -11.75 6.73
N ALA A 225 2.01 -11.63 7.37
CA ALA A 225 3.11 -12.57 7.22
C ALA A 225 2.72 -13.92 7.86
N VAL A 226 2.33 -14.86 7.02
CA VAL A 226 1.99 -16.23 7.44
C VAL A 226 3.28 -17.01 7.69
N ALA A 227 3.75 -17.04 8.94
CA ALA A 227 5.02 -17.66 9.33
C ALA A 227 4.81 -19.02 10.00
N GLU A 228 4.61 -20.09 9.22
CA GLU A 228 4.70 -21.46 9.76
C GLU A 228 5.36 -22.48 8.82
N HIS A 229 5.93 -23.52 9.44
CA HIS A 229 6.68 -24.57 8.77
C HIS A 229 5.84 -25.29 7.70
N LYS A 230 6.38 -25.32 6.47
CA LYS A 230 5.90 -26.07 5.28
C LYS A 230 4.85 -25.38 4.39
N THR A 231 4.56 -24.09 4.57
CA THR A 231 3.85 -23.28 3.56
C THR A 231 4.85 -22.36 2.88
N SER A 232 4.97 -22.45 1.56
CA SER A 232 5.82 -21.53 0.79
C SER A 232 5.12 -20.17 0.70
N VAL A 233 5.87 -19.07 0.77
CA VAL A 233 5.30 -17.72 0.76
C VAL A 233 5.75 -16.99 -0.49
N ILE A 234 4.79 -16.37 -1.20
CA ILE A 234 5.05 -15.38 -2.24
C ILE A 234 4.56 -14.03 -1.72
N SER A 235 5.51 -13.13 -1.43
CA SER A 235 5.20 -11.76 -1.07
C SER A 235 4.96 -10.92 -2.31
N LEU A 236 3.72 -10.48 -2.51
CA LEU A 236 3.39 -9.55 -3.59
C LEU A 236 3.95 -8.15 -3.34
N ASP A 237 4.32 -7.83 -2.10
CA ASP A 237 4.96 -6.55 -1.76
C ASP A 237 6.39 -6.45 -2.32
N GLU A 238 7.04 -7.60 -2.49
CA GLU A 238 8.36 -7.71 -3.14
C GLU A 238 8.26 -7.81 -4.66
N VAL A 239 7.07 -8.13 -5.16
CA VAL A 239 6.77 -8.36 -6.58
C VAL A 239 5.73 -7.35 -7.04
N ARG A 240 6.18 -6.10 -7.21
CA ARG A 240 5.36 -5.00 -7.75
C ARG A 240 4.88 -5.35 -9.17
N MET A 241 3.71 -4.83 -9.54
CA MET A 241 3.25 -4.92 -10.92
C MET A 241 4.27 -4.20 -11.82
N ASP A 242 4.70 -4.87 -12.89
CA ASP A 242 5.63 -4.26 -13.82
C ASP A 242 4.98 -3.08 -14.56
N ILE A 243 5.81 -2.13 -14.98
CA ILE A 243 5.33 -0.88 -15.59
C ILE A 243 4.51 -1.13 -16.86
N GLU A 244 4.82 -2.18 -17.63
CA GLU A 244 4.12 -2.47 -18.88
C GLU A 244 2.70 -2.99 -18.61
N SER A 245 2.57 -3.94 -17.68
CA SER A 245 1.27 -4.42 -17.20
C SER A 245 0.45 -3.31 -16.55
N ALA A 246 1.10 -2.44 -15.77
CA ALA A 246 0.46 -1.29 -15.16
C ALA A 246 -0.06 -0.27 -16.20
N LEU A 247 0.71 0.01 -17.26
CA LEU A 247 0.27 0.88 -18.36
C LEU A 247 -0.90 0.26 -19.13
N LYS A 248 -0.88 -1.06 -19.39
CA LYS A 248 -2.02 -1.78 -19.99
C LYS A 248 -3.27 -1.66 -19.12
N LEU A 249 -3.12 -1.78 -17.80
CA LEU A 249 -4.22 -1.64 -16.85
C LEU A 249 -4.76 -0.20 -16.77
N LEU A 250 -3.87 0.79 -16.85
CA LEU A 250 -4.20 2.21 -16.81
C LEU A 250 -4.96 2.65 -18.07
N PHE A 251 -4.44 2.34 -19.25
CA PHE A 251 -5.03 2.84 -20.50
C PHE A 251 -6.24 2.05 -20.98
N ARG A 252 -6.36 0.77 -20.57
CA ARG A 252 -7.43 -0.16 -21.00
C ARG A 252 -7.61 -0.25 -22.54
N LYS A 253 -6.64 0.28 -23.28
CA LYS A 253 -6.56 0.50 -24.73
C LYS A 253 -5.09 0.41 -25.17
N ASN A 254 -4.81 0.77 -26.41
CA ASN A 254 -3.44 0.87 -26.91
C ASN A 254 -2.65 1.88 -26.07
N ILE A 255 -1.50 1.44 -25.56
CA ILE A 255 -0.56 2.28 -24.81
C ILE A 255 0.08 3.27 -25.78
N PRO A 256 0.10 4.57 -25.49
CA PRO A 256 0.82 5.54 -26.31
C PRO A 256 2.34 5.24 -26.33
N GLU A 257 2.98 5.36 -27.50
CA GLU A 257 4.43 5.20 -27.61
C GLU A 257 5.16 6.24 -26.75
N ASN A 258 6.15 5.80 -25.95
CA ASN A 258 6.93 6.64 -25.05
C ASN A 258 6.09 7.48 -24.07
N ASP A 259 4.99 6.94 -23.56
CA ASP A 259 4.17 7.63 -22.57
C ASP A 259 4.95 7.91 -21.27
N SER A 260 5.26 9.19 -21.04
CA SER A 260 5.92 9.67 -19.82
C SER A 260 4.91 9.98 -18.72
N VAL A 261 3.68 10.37 -19.08
CA VAL A 261 2.67 10.84 -18.12
C VAL A 261 2.01 9.68 -17.39
N GLY A 262 1.61 8.61 -18.07
CA GLY A 262 1.09 7.41 -17.42
C GLY A 262 2.13 6.71 -16.57
N ARG A 263 3.42 6.78 -16.92
CA ARG A 263 4.51 6.34 -16.02
C ARG A 263 4.53 7.15 -14.73
N LEU A 264 4.39 8.48 -14.80
CA LEU A 264 4.28 9.32 -13.62
C LEU A 264 3.04 8.96 -12.79
N ILE A 265 1.87 8.77 -13.43
CA ILE A 265 0.65 8.34 -12.73
C ILE A 265 0.88 7.02 -12.00
N ILE A 266 1.48 6.02 -12.65
CA ILE A 266 1.76 4.72 -12.03
C ILE A 266 2.73 4.85 -10.85
N GLU A 267 3.75 5.69 -10.98
CA GLU A 267 4.68 6.01 -9.89
C GLU A 267 3.95 6.66 -8.70
N GLU A 268 3.09 7.66 -8.95
CA GLU A 268 2.29 8.32 -7.90
C GLU A 268 1.33 7.34 -7.21
N LEU A 269 0.71 6.43 -7.97
CA LEU A 269 -0.18 5.39 -7.46
C LEU A 269 0.56 4.19 -6.85
N GLY A 270 1.90 4.20 -6.85
CA GLY A 270 2.74 3.20 -6.20
C GLY A 270 2.69 1.81 -6.84
N HIS A 271 2.38 1.72 -8.14
CA HIS A 271 2.23 0.44 -8.86
C HIS A 271 1.15 -0.49 -8.28
N LEU A 272 0.20 0.06 -7.52
CA LEU A 272 -0.89 -0.71 -6.89
C LEU A 272 -2.00 -1.01 -7.92
N PRO A 273 -2.26 -2.28 -8.28
CA PRO A 273 -3.20 -2.62 -9.35
C PRO A 273 -4.60 -2.04 -9.14
N LEU A 274 -5.10 -2.05 -7.90
CA LEU A 274 -6.42 -1.46 -7.63
C LEU A 274 -6.43 0.06 -7.82
N ALA A 275 -5.40 0.77 -7.36
CA ALA A 275 -5.33 2.22 -7.54
C ALA A 275 -5.23 2.60 -9.02
N ILE A 276 -4.42 1.87 -9.79
CA ILE A 276 -4.31 2.04 -11.24
C ILE A 276 -5.64 1.75 -11.93
N HIS A 277 -6.32 0.68 -11.54
CA HIS A 277 -7.64 0.36 -12.08
C HIS A 277 -8.67 1.46 -11.80
N LEU A 278 -8.65 2.07 -10.62
CA LEU A 278 -9.53 3.17 -10.25
C LEU A 278 -9.20 4.44 -11.04
N ALA A 279 -7.92 4.80 -11.17
CA ALA A 279 -7.49 5.92 -12.00
C ALA A 279 -7.96 5.77 -13.45
N ALA A 280 -7.80 4.57 -14.02
CA ALA A 280 -8.30 4.25 -15.35
C ALA A 280 -9.83 4.42 -15.49
N ALA A 281 -10.59 4.01 -14.46
CA ALA A 281 -12.05 4.15 -14.46
C ALA A 281 -12.48 5.62 -14.42
N CYS A 282 -11.86 6.42 -13.54
CA CYS A 282 -12.12 7.85 -13.42
C CYS A 282 -11.82 8.58 -14.74
N MET A 283 -10.67 8.30 -15.36
CA MET A 283 -10.31 8.89 -16.65
C MET A 283 -11.31 8.57 -17.77
N GLU A 284 -11.85 7.33 -17.80
CA GLU A 284 -12.86 6.93 -18.78
C GLU A 284 -14.22 7.61 -18.54
N GLU A 285 -14.63 7.74 -17.28
CA GLU A 285 -15.93 8.30 -16.90
C GLU A 285 -15.97 9.82 -17.10
N ASP A 286 -14.97 10.52 -16.57
CA ASP A 286 -14.89 11.98 -16.62
C ASP A 286 -14.32 12.50 -17.95
N GLY A 287 -13.91 11.59 -18.83
CA GLY A 287 -13.31 11.92 -20.13
C GLY A 287 -11.96 12.63 -20.01
N LEU A 288 -11.23 12.41 -18.91
CA LEU A 288 -9.96 13.07 -18.61
C LEU A 288 -8.80 12.48 -19.41
N THR A 289 -7.91 13.35 -19.89
CA THR A 289 -6.60 12.94 -20.37
C THR A 289 -5.67 12.55 -19.20
N PRO A 290 -4.62 11.75 -19.42
CA PRO A 290 -3.66 11.42 -18.37
C PRO A 290 -3.04 12.66 -17.70
N VAL A 291 -2.81 13.73 -18.47
CA VAL A 291 -2.24 14.98 -17.95
C VAL A 291 -3.25 15.66 -17.02
N GLU A 292 -4.50 15.80 -17.44
CA GLU A 292 -5.56 16.40 -16.61
C GLU A 292 -5.79 15.59 -15.34
N PHE A 293 -5.84 14.26 -15.43
CA PHE A 293 -5.96 13.40 -14.27
C PHE A 293 -4.79 13.62 -13.29
N LEU A 294 -3.54 13.63 -13.78
CA LEU A 294 -2.38 13.80 -12.92
C LEU A 294 -2.36 15.18 -12.25
N THR A 295 -2.72 16.24 -12.98
CA THR A 295 -2.82 17.60 -12.42
C THR A 295 -3.90 17.65 -11.37
N ASN A 296 -5.11 17.19 -11.68
CA ASN A 296 -6.24 17.26 -10.76
C ASN A 296 -6.04 16.37 -9.52
N PHE A 297 -5.42 15.20 -9.70
CA PHE A 297 -5.04 14.31 -8.61
C PHE A 297 -4.01 14.96 -7.67
N LYS A 298 -3.07 15.75 -8.21
CA LYS A 298 -2.10 16.49 -7.40
C LYS A 298 -2.72 17.67 -6.65
N ASP A 299 -3.67 18.35 -7.28
CA ASP A 299 -4.32 19.52 -6.70
C ASP A 299 -5.37 19.16 -5.63
N SER A 300 -6.17 18.11 -5.88
CA SER A 300 -7.26 17.67 -5.00
C SER A 300 -7.33 16.15 -4.81
N PRO A 301 -6.33 15.51 -4.17
CA PRO A 301 -6.31 14.05 -4.03
C PRO A 301 -7.57 13.47 -3.35
N LYS A 302 -8.17 14.22 -2.41
CA LYS A 302 -9.38 13.80 -1.67
C LYS A 302 -10.63 13.70 -2.54
N GLU A 303 -10.76 14.50 -3.60
CA GLU A 303 -11.94 14.51 -4.48
C GLU A 303 -11.96 13.27 -5.38
N TYR A 304 -10.81 12.92 -5.96
CA TYR A 304 -10.61 11.71 -6.77
C TYR A 304 -10.60 10.42 -5.95
N LEU A 305 -10.57 10.56 -4.63
CA LEU A 305 -10.68 9.48 -3.64
C LEU A 305 -12.02 9.54 -2.89
N ASN A 306 -12.98 10.39 -3.29
CA ASN A 306 -14.30 10.47 -2.66
C ASN A 306 -15.27 9.47 -3.32
N MET A 307 -15.59 8.40 -2.59
CA MET A 307 -16.03 7.13 -3.16
C MET A 307 -17.55 6.93 -3.26
N GLU A 308 -18.38 7.86 -2.79
CA GLU A 308 -19.85 7.72 -2.93
C GLU A 308 -20.32 7.76 -4.39
N GLU A 309 -19.62 8.48 -5.26
CA GLU A 309 -19.95 8.54 -6.69
C GLU A 309 -19.44 7.29 -7.45
N LEU A 310 -18.20 6.86 -7.22
CA LEU A 310 -17.60 5.66 -7.85
C LEU A 310 -18.31 4.34 -7.51
N THR A 311 -18.98 4.28 -6.35
CA THR A 311 -19.77 3.11 -5.92
C THR A 311 -21.07 2.96 -6.74
N LYS A 312 -21.63 4.06 -7.26
CA LYS A 312 -22.79 4.03 -8.16
C LYS A 312 -22.44 3.53 -9.56
N VAL A 313 -21.17 3.69 -9.96
CA VAL A 313 -20.69 3.48 -11.33
C VAL A 313 -20.17 2.07 -11.56
N THR A 314 -19.46 1.51 -10.58
CA THR A 314 -18.79 0.20 -10.73
C THR A 314 -19.67 -0.98 -10.34
N GLY A 315 -20.83 -0.75 -9.71
CA GLY A 315 -21.77 -1.79 -9.28
C GLY A 315 -21.20 -2.79 -8.26
N ASN A 316 -20.01 -2.53 -7.72
CA ASN A 316 -19.25 -3.47 -6.91
C ASN A 316 -18.92 -2.86 -5.55
N SER A 317 -19.33 -3.50 -4.45
CA SER A 317 -19.08 -3.04 -3.07
C SER A 317 -17.59 -3.05 -2.67
N TYR A 318 -16.71 -3.51 -3.57
CA TYR A 318 -15.27 -3.62 -3.34
C TYR A 318 -14.53 -2.28 -3.38
N VAL A 319 -15.14 -1.24 -3.95
CA VAL A 319 -14.54 0.11 -4.05
C VAL A 319 -14.35 0.76 -2.67
N HIS A 320 -15.19 0.41 -1.69
CA HIS A 320 -14.98 0.77 -0.28
C HIS A 320 -13.71 0.16 0.34
N THR A 321 -13.17 -0.95 -0.17
CA THR A 321 -12.31 -1.82 0.64
C THR A 321 -10.88 -1.33 0.87
N VAL A 322 -10.26 -0.53 0.01
CA VAL A 322 -8.85 -0.10 0.25
C VAL A 322 -8.77 1.16 1.08
N TRP A 323 -9.56 2.19 0.79
CA TRP A 323 -9.64 3.37 1.67
C TRP A 323 -10.23 2.97 3.02
N THR A 324 -11.39 2.31 3.09
CA THR A 324 -11.96 1.91 4.37
C THR A 324 -11.07 0.91 5.10
N ALA A 325 -10.37 -0.02 4.43
CA ALA A 325 -9.43 -0.88 5.15
C ALA A 325 -8.23 -0.10 5.69
N TRP A 326 -7.67 0.85 4.94
CA TRP A 326 -6.52 1.61 5.41
C TRP A 326 -6.91 2.67 6.44
N ASP A 327 -8.04 3.32 6.29
CA ASP A 327 -8.66 4.20 7.29
C ASP A 327 -8.99 3.42 8.57
N MET A 328 -9.58 2.23 8.47
CA MET A 328 -9.79 1.34 9.63
C MET A 328 -8.47 0.89 10.26
N CYS A 329 -7.44 0.57 9.47
CA CYS A 329 -6.11 0.21 9.98
C CYS A 329 -5.44 1.40 10.68
N ILE A 330 -5.46 2.59 10.07
CA ILE A 330 -4.89 3.83 10.61
C ILE A 330 -5.63 4.23 11.89
N THR A 331 -6.97 4.18 11.88
CA THR A 331 -7.82 4.44 13.06
C THR A 331 -7.52 3.45 14.18
N ARG A 332 -7.45 2.15 13.88
CA ARG A 332 -7.08 1.11 14.85
C ARG A 332 -5.68 1.34 15.42
N VAL A 333 -4.72 1.76 14.61
CA VAL A 333 -3.36 2.10 15.07
C VAL A 333 -3.39 3.32 15.99
N LYS A 334 -4.15 4.36 15.65
CA LYS A 334 -4.35 5.55 16.50
C LYS A 334 -4.92 5.17 17.87
N ASP A 335 -5.94 4.32 17.90
CA ASP A 335 -6.59 3.87 19.13
C ASP A 335 -5.68 2.99 19.99
N GLN A 336 -4.91 2.09 19.37
CA GLN A 336 -4.06 1.13 20.08
C GLN A 336 -2.74 1.75 20.55
N ASN A 337 -2.16 2.66 19.77
CA ASN A 337 -0.87 3.26 20.06
C ASN A 337 -0.73 4.65 19.39
N PRO A 338 -1.05 5.73 20.12
CA PRO A 338 -0.92 7.09 19.61
C PRO A 338 0.50 7.45 19.14
N PHE A 339 1.53 6.81 19.70
CA PHE A 339 2.90 7.00 19.26
C PHE A 339 3.17 6.39 17.87
N ALA A 340 2.55 5.25 17.55
CA ALA A 340 2.61 4.66 16.22
C ALA A 340 1.92 5.54 15.16
N ALA A 341 0.81 6.19 15.52
CA ALA A 341 0.18 7.18 14.65
C ALA A 341 1.07 8.41 14.42
N ASN A 342 1.72 8.93 15.46
CA ASN A 342 2.68 10.02 15.31
C ASN A 342 3.89 9.63 14.44
N LEU A 343 4.35 8.38 14.50
CA LEU A 343 5.37 7.86 13.58
C LEU A 343 4.89 7.87 12.13
N LEU A 344 3.65 7.43 11.86
CA LEU A 344 3.06 7.53 10.52
C LEU A 344 3.00 8.98 10.04
N ASN A 345 2.59 9.91 10.91
CA ASN A 345 2.57 11.34 10.59
C ASN A 345 3.96 11.84 10.21
N ALA A 346 5.01 11.44 10.93
CA ALA A 346 6.38 11.79 10.57
C ALA A 346 6.82 11.16 9.23
N PHE A 347 6.46 9.90 8.98
CA PHE A 347 6.74 9.21 7.71
C PHE A 347 6.06 9.91 6.52
N ALA A 348 4.93 10.58 6.72
CA ALA A 348 4.23 11.34 5.68
C ALA A 348 5.08 12.43 5.00
N PHE A 349 6.11 12.94 5.69
CA PHE A 349 6.95 14.05 5.20
C PHE A 349 8.36 13.61 4.74
N LEU A 350 8.70 12.33 4.89
CA LEU A 350 10.00 11.76 4.52
C LEU A 350 9.91 11.03 3.17
N HIS A 351 11.03 10.74 2.52
CA HIS A 351 11.00 9.84 1.36
C HIS A 351 10.39 8.46 1.75
N PRO A 352 9.47 7.88 0.95
CA PRO A 352 8.70 6.68 1.33
C PRO A 352 9.55 5.43 1.52
N ASP A 353 10.63 5.30 0.78
CA ASP A 353 11.55 4.17 0.88
C ASP A 353 12.72 4.46 1.83
N ASN A 354 13.25 3.40 2.46
CA ASN A 354 14.50 3.40 3.22
C ASN A 354 14.59 4.37 4.42
N ILE A 355 13.45 4.72 5.04
CA ILE A 355 13.39 5.58 6.23
C ILE A 355 14.25 5.00 7.37
N PRO A 356 15.35 5.66 7.77
CA PRO A 356 16.25 5.13 8.79
C PRO A 356 15.63 5.28 10.18
N LEU A 357 15.48 4.15 10.90
CA LEU A 357 14.94 4.16 12.26
C LEU A 357 15.85 4.91 13.24
N GLN A 358 17.12 5.06 12.90
CA GLN A 358 18.09 5.83 13.69
C GLN A 358 17.63 7.27 13.94
N LEU A 359 16.99 7.92 12.95
CA LEU A 359 16.46 9.28 13.10
C LEU A 359 15.52 9.40 14.30
N PHE A 360 14.66 8.40 14.49
CA PHE A 360 13.65 8.36 15.56
C PHE A 360 14.22 7.87 16.90
N ARG A 361 15.34 7.15 16.87
CA ARG A 361 16.06 6.71 18.08
C ARG A 361 16.90 7.84 18.67
N ALA A 362 17.57 8.60 17.80
CA ALA A 362 18.49 9.65 18.21
C ALA A 362 17.81 10.98 18.48
N GLN A 363 16.76 11.33 17.72
CA GLN A 363 16.13 12.65 17.78
C GLN A 363 14.64 12.66 18.17
N PRO A 364 14.13 11.81 19.08
CA PRO A 364 12.70 11.74 19.38
C PRO A 364 12.14 13.05 19.95
N GLU A 365 12.91 13.77 20.78
CA GLU A 365 12.52 15.07 21.36
C GLU A 365 12.34 16.20 20.34
N HIS A 366 12.97 16.08 19.16
CA HIS A 366 12.85 17.07 18.10
C HIS A 366 11.71 16.76 17.15
N ILE A 367 11.30 15.48 17.05
CA ILE A 367 10.24 15.03 16.13
C ILE A 367 8.87 15.05 16.80
N PHE A 368 8.78 14.71 18.09
CA PHE A 368 7.52 14.52 18.81
C PHE A 368 7.34 15.54 19.94
N LEU A 369 6.14 16.12 20.05
CA LEU A 369 5.83 17.17 21.02
C LEU A 369 5.85 16.65 22.48
N PRO A 370 6.21 17.51 23.47
CA PRO A 370 6.51 17.09 24.85
C PRO A 370 5.34 16.51 25.66
N ASP A 371 4.09 16.73 25.26
CA ASP A 371 2.91 16.13 25.93
C ASP A 371 2.81 14.61 25.71
N SER A 372 3.60 14.08 24.77
CA SER A 372 3.91 12.66 24.70
C SER A 372 5.23 12.42 25.46
N ALA A 373 5.12 11.98 26.71
CA ALA A 373 6.27 11.56 27.53
C ALA A 373 7.24 10.73 26.67
N LYS A 374 8.54 11.09 26.66
CA LYS A 374 9.61 10.41 25.90
C LYS A 374 9.28 8.92 25.81
N PRO A 375 8.90 8.39 24.63
CA PRO A 375 8.58 6.98 24.54
C PRO A 375 9.85 6.22 24.90
N PRO A 376 9.84 5.32 25.91
CA PRO A 376 11.02 4.50 26.18
C PRO A 376 11.44 3.76 24.90
N PRO A 377 12.71 3.36 24.71
CA PRO A 377 13.16 2.68 23.47
C PRO A 377 12.30 1.47 23.08
N ARG A 378 11.72 0.77 24.07
CA ARG A 378 10.75 -0.32 23.87
C ARG A 378 9.45 0.13 23.19
N SER A 379 9.06 1.39 23.29
CA SER A 379 7.88 1.98 22.67
C SER A 379 8.05 2.20 21.17
N LEU A 380 9.25 2.53 20.69
CA LEU A 380 9.54 2.61 19.25
C LEU A 380 9.43 1.25 18.59
N GLU A 381 10.08 0.22 19.14
CA GLU A 381 9.98 -1.13 18.59
C GLU A 381 8.55 -1.67 18.63
N LYS A 382 7.79 -1.43 19.72
CA LYS A 382 6.37 -1.79 19.77
C LYS A 382 5.54 -1.06 18.73
N ALA A 383 5.79 0.23 18.50
CA ALA A 383 5.09 1.00 17.49
C ALA A 383 5.42 0.52 16.08
N ILE A 384 6.70 0.34 15.75
CA ILE A 384 7.12 -0.19 14.43
C ILE A 384 6.56 -1.59 14.20
N ASN A 385 6.59 -2.47 15.20
CA ASN A 385 6.01 -3.81 15.06
C ASN A 385 4.50 -3.76 14.84
N LEU A 386 3.77 -2.85 15.51
CA LEU A 386 2.35 -2.63 15.27
C LEU A 386 2.08 -2.10 13.85
N LEU A 387 2.89 -1.16 13.36
CA LEU A 387 2.78 -0.65 11.99
C LEU A 387 3.08 -1.74 10.95
N CYS A 388 4.04 -2.63 11.25
CA CYS A 388 4.37 -3.78 10.40
C CYS A 388 3.27 -4.85 10.42
N SER A 389 2.74 -5.20 11.59
CA SER A 389 1.64 -6.17 11.71
C SER A 389 0.34 -5.64 11.10
N SER A 390 0.16 -4.31 11.09
CA SER A 390 -0.96 -3.67 10.39
C SER A 390 -0.69 -3.46 8.89
N SER A 391 0.47 -3.90 8.41
CA SER A 391 0.95 -3.74 7.04
C SER A 391 0.94 -2.29 6.52
N LEU A 392 1.04 -1.29 7.41
CA LEU A 392 1.15 0.11 7.00
C LEU A 392 2.60 0.47 6.64
N VAL A 393 3.55 -0.26 7.20
CA VAL A 393 4.99 -0.03 7.06
C VAL A 393 5.69 -1.38 6.93
N ARG A 394 6.73 -1.45 6.09
CA ARG A 394 7.56 -2.64 5.91
C ARG A 394 8.93 -2.42 6.55
N ARG A 395 9.38 -3.35 7.39
CA ARG A 395 10.75 -3.36 7.92
C ARG A 395 11.71 -3.96 6.90
N ILE A 396 12.81 -3.27 6.63
CA ILE A 396 13.89 -3.77 5.78
C ILE A 396 14.95 -4.37 6.70
N ALA A 397 14.99 -5.70 6.77
CA ALA A 397 16.07 -6.42 7.43
C ALA A 397 17.31 -6.39 6.52
N ALA A 398 18.46 -6.03 7.08
CA ALA A 398 19.68 -5.92 6.29
C ALA A 398 20.27 -7.30 6.00
N THR A 399 20.59 -7.52 4.74
CA THR A 399 20.83 -8.81 4.07
C THR A 399 22.22 -9.42 4.27
N THR A 400 23.08 -8.89 5.14
CA THR A 400 24.47 -9.37 5.25
C THR A 400 24.83 -9.95 6.61
N THR A 401 25.46 -11.12 6.57
CA THR A 401 26.04 -11.93 7.65
C THR A 401 27.35 -11.36 8.22
N GLU A 402 27.69 -10.10 7.94
CA GLU A 402 28.84 -9.44 8.54
C GLU A 402 28.40 -8.71 9.81
N LEU A 403 28.52 -9.39 10.95
CA LEU A 403 28.36 -8.80 12.27
C LEU A 403 29.53 -7.86 12.56
N SER A 404 29.42 -6.61 12.15
CA SER A 404 29.99 -5.52 12.94
C SER A 404 28.85 -4.82 13.68
N ASN A 405 28.99 -4.71 15.00
CA ASN A 405 28.02 -4.05 15.90
C ASN A 405 27.90 -2.53 15.67
N SER A 406 28.45 -1.98 14.58
CA SER A 406 28.69 -0.54 14.43
C SER A 406 27.86 0.16 13.37
N ASP A 407 27.00 -0.51 12.60
CA ASP A 407 26.23 0.16 11.55
C ASP A 407 24.86 0.61 12.04
N VAL A 408 24.87 1.75 12.76
CA VAL A 408 23.70 2.34 13.44
C VAL A 408 22.54 2.65 12.47
N TYR A 409 22.82 2.80 11.17
CA TYR A 409 21.84 3.10 10.12
C TYR A 409 21.27 1.89 9.38
N ARG A 410 21.58 0.67 9.85
CA ARG A 410 21.20 -0.58 9.20
C ARG A 410 19.70 -0.83 9.17
N GLU A 411 18.99 -0.37 10.20
CA GLU A 411 17.56 -0.62 10.33
C GLU A 411 16.74 0.48 9.66
N LYS A 412 15.98 0.06 8.65
CA LYS A 412 15.17 0.94 7.83
C LYS A 412 13.76 0.42 7.72
N VAL A 413 12.84 1.33 7.46
CA VAL A 413 11.46 0.99 7.13
C VAL A 413 11.06 1.63 5.80
N SER A 414 9.99 1.15 5.19
CA SER A 414 9.39 1.79 4.03
C SER A 414 7.89 1.88 4.23
N ILE A 415 7.32 3.03 3.90
CA ILE A 415 5.88 3.27 3.92
C ILE A 415 5.38 3.22 2.48
N HIS A 416 4.20 2.63 2.28
CA HIS A 416 3.58 2.64 0.96
C HIS A 416 3.17 4.06 0.58
N ARG A 417 3.47 4.53 -0.63
CA ARG A 417 3.17 5.91 -1.08
C ARG A 417 1.72 6.31 -0.87
N LEU A 418 0.77 5.45 -1.22
CA LEU A 418 -0.65 5.75 -0.98
C LEU A 418 -1.01 5.84 0.52
N VAL A 419 -0.40 5.04 1.40
CA VAL A 419 -0.58 5.17 2.88
C VAL A 419 0.00 6.51 3.34
N GLN A 420 1.17 6.87 2.82
CA GLN A 420 1.83 8.14 3.07
C GLN A 420 0.95 9.33 2.66
N THR A 421 0.35 9.27 1.46
CA THR A 421 -0.57 10.27 0.94
C THR A 421 -1.79 10.40 1.85
N ILE A 422 -2.42 9.29 2.23
CA ILE A 422 -3.62 9.29 3.09
C ILE A 422 -3.32 9.93 4.45
N VAL A 423 -2.24 9.49 5.09
CA VAL A 423 -1.82 10.07 6.37
C VAL A 423 -1.53 11.57 6.20
N GLY A 424 -0.82 11.96 5.15
CA GLY A 424 -0.54 13.37 4.87
C GLY A 424 -1.78 14.24 4.57
N LEU A 425 -2.84 13.63 4.04
CA LEU A 425 -4.13 14.28 3.79
C LEU A 425 -4.95 14.47 5.06
N GLU A 426 -4.80 13.59 6.05
CA GLU A 426 -5.49 13.70 7.35
C GLU A 426 -4.88 14.76 8.26
N ILE A 427 -3.58 15.04 8.13
CA ILE A 427 -2.90 16.06 8.91
C ILE A 427 -3.43 17.45 8.54
N ASP A 428 -3.81 18.24 9.54
CA ASP A 428 -4.29 19.60 9.35
C ASP A 428 -3.23 20.44 8.64
N ASN A 429 -3.63 21.22 7.64
CA ASN A 429 -2.75 22.13 6.93
C ASN A 429 -2.01 23.10 7.88
N ALA A 430 -2.60 23.44 9.03
CA ALA A 430 -1.94 24.24 10.06
C ALA A 430 -0.76 23.52 10.75
N GLU A 431 -0.77 22.19 10.81
CA GLU A 431 0.27 21.37 11.44
C GLU A 431 1.41 20.99 10.50
N LYS A 432 1.18 20.99 9.18
CA LYS A 432 2.18 20.58 8.17
C LYS A 432 3.48 21.38 8.22
N PRO A 433 3.48 22.72 8.38
CA PRO A 433 4.72 23.49 8.56
C PRO A 433 5.51 23.04 9.79
N GLU A 434 4.82 22.71 10.88
CA GLU A 434 5.43 22.31 12.14
C GLU A 434 6.06 20.91 12.06
N TRP A 435 5.45 19.98 11.31
CA TRP A 435 6.08 18.70 11.00
C TRP A 435 7.38 18.87 10.19
N CYS A 436 7.38 19.76 9.19
CA CYS A 436 8.58 20.07 8.42
C CYS A 436 9.70 20.61 9.32
N LYS A 437 9.39 21.59 10.18
CA LYS A 437 10.36 22.19 11.13
C LYS A 437 10.97 21.16 12.06
N ARG A 438 10.14 20.29 12.65
CA ARG A 438 10.58 19.21 13.55
C ARG A 438 11.52 18.21 12.86
N LEU A 439 11.20 17.81 11.63
CA LEU A 439 12.05 16.91 10.84
C LEU A 439 13.34 17.57 10.36
N ILE A 440 13.29 18.85 9.95
CA ILE A 440 14.50 19.63 9.64
C ILE A 440 15.41 19.70 10.87
N ALA A 441 14.84 19.96 12.05
CA ALA A 441 15.59 20.01 13.29
C ALA A 441 16.26 18.67 13.63
N ALA A 442 15.54 17.56 13.48
CA ALA A 442 16.10 16.22 13.68
C ALA A 442 17.22 15.91 12.67
N LEU A 443 16.97 16.14 11.37
CA LEU A 443 17.95 15.88 10.31
C LEU A 443 19.21 16.75 10.47
N SER A 444 19.08 18.01 10.88
CA SER A 444 20.22 18.92 11.10
C SER A 444 21.20 18.44 12.18
N ARG A 445 20.75 17.56 13.09
CA ARG A 445 21.57 16.98 14.17
C ARG A 445 22.18 15.64 13.79
N GLU A 446 21.53 14.90 12.90
CA GLU A 446 22.06 13.64 12.34
C GLU A 446 23.10 13.90 11.24
N VAL A 447 22.92 14.96 10.44
CA VAL A 447 23.88 15.35 9.40
C VAL A 447 25.03 16.13 10.05
N PRO A 448 26.27 15.63 10.00
CA PRO A 448 27.37 16.32 10.67
C PRO A 448 27.78 17.58 9.88
N SER A 449 28.16 18.63 10.60
CA SER A 449 28.40 19.97 10.04
C SER A 449 29.86 20.29 9.74
N ASN A 450 30.82 19.55 10.31
CA ASN A 450 32.27 19.78 10.17
C ASN A 450 33.03 18.46 9.98
N PHE A 451 33.83 18.36 8.92
CA PHE A 451 34.66 17.17 8.64
C PHE A 451 36.11 17.55 8.43
N LYS A 452 37.00 16.97 9.24
CA LYS A 452 38.44 17.00 8.98
C LYS A 452 38.80 15.96 7.92
N HIS A 453 39.93 16.14 7.23
CA HIS A 453 40.42 15.19 6.23
C HIS A 453 40.49 13.76 6.81
N GLY A 454 39.76 12.82 6.20
CA GLY A 454 39.58 11.44 6.67
C GLY A 454 38.14 11.07 7.05
N ASP A 455 37.30 12.05 7.39
CA ASP A 455 35.91 11.84 7.86
C ASP A 455 34.85 11.99 6.74
N TYR A 456 35.29 12.31 5.51
CA TYR A 456 34.38 12.51 4.38
C TYR A 456 33.66 11.22 3.97
N GLU A 457 34.26 10.04 4.14
CA GLU A 457 33.60 8.78 3.79
C GLU A 457 32.47 8.44 4.76
N HIS A 458 32.61 8.80 6.03
CA HIS A 458 31.50 8.70 6.98
C HIS A 458 30.39 9.69 6.63
N PHE A 459 30.74 10.96 6.38
CA PHE A 459 29.80 11.97 5.91
C PHE A 459 29.03 11.54 4.67
N ARG A 460 29.75 11.04 3.66
CA ARG A 460 29.19 10.57 2.40
C ARG A 460 28.14 9.48 2.66
N ARG A 461 28.46 8.47 3.47
CA ARG A 461 27.51 7.40 3.83
C ARG A 461 26.26 7.94 4.54
N VAL A 462 26.43 8.86 5.48
CA VAL A 462 25.30 9.51 6.18
C VAL A 462 24.42 10.29 5.19
N MET A 463 25.04 11.03 4.27
CA MET A 463 24.32 11.76 3.23
C MET A 463 23.62 10.83 2.24
N GLU A 464 24.23 9.73 1.81
CA GLU A 464 23.59 8.74 0.93
C GLU A 464 22.32 8.15 1.56
N ILE A 465 22.27 8.04 2.90
CA ILE A 465 21.08 7.61 3.64
C ILE A 465 20.03 8.72 3.73
N TYR A 466 20.43 9.93 4.12
CA TYR A 466 19.49 11.00 4.46
C TYR A 466 19.10 11.91 3.29
N MET A 467 19.86 11.95 2.19
CA MET A 467 19.62 12.87 1.07
C MET A 467 18.19 12.77 0.49
N PRO A 468 17.62 11.59 0.23
CA PRO A 468 16.23 11.50 -0.25
C PRO A 468 15.22 12.08 0.74
N HIS A 469 15.46 11.87 2.04
CA HIS A 469 14.61 12.40 3.10
C HIS A 469 14.76 13.92 3.24
N ILE A 470 15.97 14.46 3.09
CA ILE A 470 16.25 15.90 3.08
C ILE A 470 15.53 16.55 1.89
N GLN A 471 15.66 16.00 0.67
CA GLN A 471 14.94 16.51 -0.51
C GLN A 471 13.43 16.54 -0.27
N GLN A 472 12.86 15.45 0.25
CA GLN A 472 11.42 15.37 0.49
C GLN A 472 10.94 16.36 1.55
N VAL A 473 11.68 16.52 2.66
CA VAL A 473 11.31 17.46 3.73
C VAL A 473 11.44 18.90 3.24
N ILE A 474 12.46 19.23 2.44
CA ILE A 474 12.63 20.58 1.86
C ILE A 474 11.55 20.89 0.81
N LEU A 475 11.15 19.90 0.00
CA LEU A 475 10.01 20.04 -0.91
C LEU A 475 8.73 20.37 -0.13
N ASN A 476 8.42 19.60 0.91
CA ASN A 476 7.27 19.83 1.77
C ASN A 476 7.36 21.19 2.50
N PHE A 477 8.55 21.59 2.96
CA PHE A 477 8.75 22.91 3.57
C PHE A 477 8.46 24.06 2.61
N LYS A 478 8.95 23.99 1.37
CA LYS A 478 8.66 25.00 0.33
C LYS A 478 7.17 25.09 0.01
N LEU A 479 6.47 23.96 0.04
CA LEU A 479 5.04 23.88 -0.26
C LEU A 479 4.18 24.47 0.88
N TRP A 480 4.48 24.10 2.13
CA TRP A 480 3.61 24.41 3.27
C TRP A 480 4.05 25.65 4.08
N ASP A 481 5.31 26.08 3.96
CA ASP A 481 5.84 27.31 4.60
C ASP A 481 6.60 28.20 3.60
N PRO A 482 5.94 28.67 2.51
CA PRO A 482 6.60 29.46 1.46
C PRO A 482 7.11 30.80 1.98
N GLU A 483 6.46 31.35 3.00
CA GLU A 483 6.84 32.60 3.66
C GLU A 483 7.98 32.44 4.66
N LYS A 484 8.49 31.22 4.86
CA LYS A 484 9.65 30.96 5.73
C LYS A 484 9.40 31.45 7.18
N ARG A 485 8.17 31.29 7.68
CA ARG A 485 7.75 31.85 8.97
C ARG A 485 8.32 31.02 10.11
N GLY A 486 9.18 31.64 10.92
CA GLY A 486 9.80 30.94 12.06
C GLY A 486 10.89 29.95 11.64
N ILE A 487 11.65 30.26 10.58
CA ILE A 487 12.93 29.59 10.32
C ILE A 487 13.83 29.81 11.54
N SER A 488 14.26 28.69 12.12
CA SER A 488 15.28 28.62 13.13
C SER A 488 16.63 28.20 12.51
N ASN A 489 17.70 28.22 13.31
CA ASN A 489 19.06 27.95 12.83
C ASN A 489 19.27 26.53 12.28
N GLU A 490 18.34 25.62 12.52
CA GLU A 490 18.36 24.24 12.04
C GLU A 490 18.29 24.12 10.52
N LEU A 491 17.49 24.95 9.84
CA LEU A 491 17.37 24.86 8.38
C LEU A 491 18.68 25.23 7.67
N PRO A 492 19.32 26.39 7.96
CA PRO A 492 20.64 26.67 7.40
C PRO A 492 21.72 25.66 7.80
N SER A 493 21.64 25.12 9.02
CA SER A 493 22.57 24.11 9.53
C SER A 493 22.46 22.78 8.78
N LEU A 494 21.26 22.41 8.33
CA LEU A 494 21.04 21.24 7.47
C LEU A 494 21.47 21.50 6.02
N LEU A 495 21.13 22.67 5.48
CA LEU A 495 21.39 22.99 4.07
C LEU A 495 22.88 23.18 3.77
N SER A 496 23.66 23.76 4.70
CA SER A 496 25.09 24.01 4.49
C SER A 496 25.91 22.74 4.15
N PRO A 497 25.88 21.65 4.94
CA PRO A 497 26.54 20.40 4.58
C PRO A 497 25.90 19.75 3.35
N THR A 498 24.59 19.89 3.16
CA THR A 498 23.88 19.34 1.99
C THR A 498 24.38 19.95 0.67
N VAL A 499 24.57 21.26 0.61
CA VAL A 499 25.12 21.97 -0.56
C VAL A 499 26.54 21.48 -0.87
N LEU A 500 27.37 21.31 0.16
CA LEU A 500 28.73 20.80 0.00
C LEU A 500 28.72 19.37 -0.57
N TYR A 501 27.83 18.51 -0.07
CA TYR A 501 27.65 17.15 -0.58
C TYR A 501 27.24 17.15 -2.06
N LEU A 502 26.16 17.86 -2.41
CA LEU A 502 25.64 17.91 -3.78
C LEU A 502 26.67 18.47 -4.76
N THR A 503 27.39 19.53 -4.36
CA THR A 503 28.46 20.15 -5.18
C THR A 503 29.58 19.15 -5.45
N ARG A 504 29.99 18.35 -4.45
CA ARG A 504 31.03 17.31 -4.63
C ARG A 504 30.57 16.14 -5.50
N GLN A 505 29.26 15.84 -5.50
CA GLN A 505 28.67 14.82 -6.38
C GLN A 505 28.35 15.34 -7.79
N ALA A 506 28.69 16.60 -8.11
CA ALA A 506 28.37 17.25 -9.38
C ALA A 506 26.86 17.31 -9.71
N LEU A 507 25.99 17.29 -8.68
CA LEU A 507 24.55 17.45 -8.81
C LEU A 507 24.19 18.95 -8.77
N PHE A 508 24.51 19.66 -9.85
CA PHE A 508 24.55 21.13 -9.84
C PHE A 508 23.18 21.82 -9.78
N GLU A 509 22.13 21.23 -10.35
CA GLU A 509 20.78 21.81 -10.35
C GLU A 509 20.25 21.92 -8.91
N ASP A 510 20.21 20.79 -8.19
CA ASP A 510 19.80 20.75 -6.78
C ASP A 510 20.72 21.58 -5.89
N ALA A 511 22.03 21.54 -6.12
CA ALA A 511 22.99 22.28 -5.30
C ALA A 511 22.76 23.79 -5.32
N LYS A 512 22.39 24.36 -6.48
CA LYS A 512 22.11 25.80 -6.62
C LYS A 512 20.90 26.21 -5.79
N ASP A 513 19.80 25.48 -5.95
CA ASP A 513 18.55 25.76 -5.24
C ASP A 513 18.71 25.66 -3.72
N PHE A 514 19.45 24.63 -3.27
CA PHE A 514 19.76 24.45 -1.86
C PHE A 514 20.70 25.55 -1.33
N ALA A 515 21.67 26.01 -2.12
CA ALA A 515 22.60 27.06 -1.73
C ALA A 515 21.90 28.43 -1.59
N LEU A 516 21.02 28.78 -2.53
CA LEU A 516 20.19 29.98 -2.44
C LEU A 516 19.21 29.92 -1.26
N LEU A 517 18.62 28.74 -1.01
CA LEU A 517 17.79 28.53 0.16
C LEU A 517 18.60 28.66 1.45
N ALA A 518 19.84 28.15 1.51
CA ALA A 518 20.72 28.26 2.66
C ALA A 518 21.06 29.72 2.98
N VAL A 519 21.42 30.52 1.98
CA VAL A 519 21.73 31.95 2.18
C VAL A 519 20.49 32.70 2.67
N SER A 520 19.36 32.57 1.97
CA SER A 520 18.13 33.30 2.34
C SER A 520 17.58 32.88 3.71
N SER A 521 17.67 31.61 4.09
CA SER A 521 17.27 31.13 5.42
C SER A 521 18.25 31.58 6.52
N SER A 522 19.56 31.60 6.24
CA SER A 522 20.56 32.15 7.19
C SER A 522 20.34 33.64 7.45
N GLU A 523 20.05 34.43 6.39
CA GLU A 523 19.80 35.86 6.54
C GLU A 523 18.57 36.14 7.40
N ILE A 524 17.50 35.35 7.24
CA ILE A 524 16.28 35.45 8.04
C ILE A 524 16.52 35.03 9.50
N ALA A 525 17.17 33.89 9.72
CA ALA A 525 17.32 33.31 11.05
C ALA A 525 18.38 34.02 11.90
N ASN A 526 19.50 34.39 11.28
CA ASN A 526 20.69 34.89 11.97
C ASN A 526 21.04 36.35 11.66
N GLY A 527 20.54 36.89 10.55
CA GLY A 527 20.89 38.21 10.05
C GLY A 527 22.00 38.21 8.98
N PRO A 528 22.11 39.29 8.18
CA PRO A 528 22.96 39.34 6.99
C PRO A 528 24.47 39.39 7.27
N GLU A 529 24.87 39.71 8.50
CA GLU A 529 26.27 39.81 8.93
C GLU A 529 26.68 38.68 9.90
N HIS A 530 25.83 37.66 10.07
CA HIS A 530 26.15 36.56 10.98
C HIS A 530 27.15 35.57 10.38
N ARG A 531 27.88 34.86 11.25
CA ARG A 531 28.87 33.84 10.86
C ARG A 531 28.25 32.74 9.99
N ASP A 532 27.06 32.27 10.35
CA ASP A 532 26.37 31.21 9.59
C ASP A 532 25.88 31.70 8.21
N THR A 533 25.58 32.99 8.08
CA THR A 533 25.31 33.63 6.79
C THR A 533 26.58 33.65 5.93
N ALA A 534 27.73 33.96 6.54
CA ALA A 534 29.02 33.87 5.84
C ALA A 534 29.36 32.45 5.38
N THR A 535 29.03 31.43 6.18
CA THR A 535 29.19 30.01 5.81
C THR A 535 28.31 29.63 4.63
N ALA A 536 27.02 30.01 4.64
CA ALA A 536 26.12 29.76 3.52
C ALA A 536 26.59 30.46 2.22
N LEU A 537 27.03 31.73 2.32
CA LEU A 537 27.61 32.49 1.20
C LEU A 537 28.91 31.84 0.69
N SER A 538 29.74 31.31 1.58
CA SER A 538 30.98 30.60 1.24
C SER A 538 30.68 29.34 0.43
N ASN A 539 29.64 28.58 0.82
CA ASN A 539 29.23 27.37 0.12
C ASN A 539 28.64 27.69 -1.26
N LEU A 540 27.90 28.79 -1.40
CA LEU A 540 27.41 29.28 -2.70
C LEU A 540 28.56 29.74 -3.62
N SER A 541 29.55 30.44 -3.07
CA SER A 541 30.77 30.81 -3.81
C SER A 541 31.56 29.57 -4.25
N TYR A 542 31.71 28.57 -3.37
CA TYR A 542 32.34 27.29 -3.69
C TYR A 542 31.58 26.54 -4.80
N PHE A 543 30.25 26.53 -4.76
CA PHE A 543 29.41 25.95 -5.80
C PHE A 543 29.73 26.55 -7.19
N TYR A 544 29.72 27.87 -7.33
CA TYR A 544 30.05 28.52 -8.60
C TYR A 544 31.50 28.28 -9.04
N THR A 545 32.44 28.31 -8.09
CA THR A 545 33.85 28.02 -8.34
C THR A 545 34.06 26.58 -8.86
N SER A 546 33.33 25.61 -8.32
CA SER A 546 33.40 24.21 -8.76
C SER A 546 32.94 24.01 -10.21
N GLN A 547 32.12 24.93 -10.72
CA GLN A 547 31.67 24.99 -12.12
C GLN A 547 32.51 25.95 -12.98
N GLN A 548 33.62 26.49 -12.47
CA GLN A 548 34.48 27.47 -13.14
C GLN A 548 33.78 28.81 -13.46
N MET A 549 32.67 29.11 -12.77
CA MET A 549 31.90 30.34 -12.91
C MET A 549 32.43 31.40 -11.91
N PHE A 550 33.67 31.86 -12.12
CA PHE A 550 34.36 32.72 -11.15
C PHE A 550 33.70 34.11 -10.99
N GLU A 551 33.15 34.66 -12.08
CA GLU A 551 32.45 35.96 -12.05
C GLU A 551 31.19 35.91 -11.16
N ASP A 552 30.46 34.80 -11.17
CA ASP A 552 29.31 34.58 -10.30
C ASP A 552 29.71 34.24 -8.86
N ALA A 553 30.88 33.62 -8.66
CA ALA A 553 31.39 33.25 -7.34
C ALA A 553 31.90 34.45 -6.52
N GLU A 554 32.48 35.44 -7.20
CA GLU A 554 33.23 36.54 -6.58
C GLU A 554 32.40 37.43 -5.63
N PRO A 555 31.17 37.87 -5.97
CA PRO A 555 30.37 38.70 -5.07
C PRO A 555 30.08 38.02 -3.73
N TYR A 556 29.80 36.72 -3.77
CA TYR A 556 29.53 35.94 -2.56
C TYR A 556 30.81 35.71 -1.73
N GLY A 557 31.93 35.42 -2.39
CA GLY A 557 33.24 35.26 -1.73
C GLY A 557 33.70 36.53 -1.03
N ARG A 558 33.60 37.69 -1.69
CA ARG A 558 33.92 39.00 -1.08
C ARG A 558 33.04 39.28 0.15
N ARG A 559 31.73 39.05 0.03
CA ARG A 559 30.80 39.26 1.16
C ARG A 559 31.09 38.30 2.32
N THR A 560 31.40 37.03 2.05
CA THR A 560 31.86 36.08 3.09
C THR A 560 33.09 36.60 3.81
N LEU A 561 34.08 37.09 3.06
CA LEU A 561 35.34 37.59 3.61
C LEU A 561 35.11 38.81 4.52
N GLU A 562 34.31 39.77 4.09
CA GLU A 562 33.96 40.97 4.88
C GLU A 562 33.32 40.58 6.22
N ILE A 563 32.35 39.67 6.19
CA ILE A 563 31.66 39.20 7.40
C ILE A 563 32.64 38.47 8.33
N ARG A 564 33.47 37.55 7.81
CA ARG A 564 34.46 36.81 8.61
C ARG A 564 35.53 37.73 9.19
N LYS A 565 35.99 38.74 8.44
CA LYS A 565 36.92 39.77 8.94
C LYS A 565 36.33 40.53 10.13
N LYS A 566 35.05 40.92 10.04
CA LYS A 566 34.36 41.65 11.12
C LYS A 566 34.08 40.77 12.35
N ALA A 567 33.68 39.52 12.14
CA ALA A 567 33.25 38.61 13.22
C ALA A 567 34.40 37.84 13.90
N LEU A 568 35.44 37.44 13.16
CA LEU A 568 36.49 36.53 13.63
C LEU A 568 37.90 37.16 13.62
N GLY A 569 38.08 38.29 12.92
CA GLY A 569 39.35 38.95 12.74
C GLY A 569 40.21 38.35 11.61
N LEU A 570 41.27 39.07 11.23
CA LEU A 570 42.11 38.76 10.06
C LEU A 570 42.93 37.46 10.19
N ARG A 571 43.26 37.05 11.42
CA ARG A 571 44.14 35.89 11.67
C ARG A 571 43.39 34.58 11.93
N HIS A 572 42.07 34.58 11.83
CA HIS A 572 41.27 33.38 11.99
C HIS A 572 41.35 32.49 10.73
N GLU A 573 41.43 31.17 10.91
CA GLU A 573 41.57 30.18 9.81
C GLU A 573 40.45 30.33 8.76
N ASP A 574 39.20 30.45 9.20
CA ASP A 574 38.05 30.73 8.32
C ASP A 574 38.18 32.03 7.51
N THR A 575 38.84 33.06 8.05
CA THR A 575 39.06 34.33 7.33
C THR A 575 40.15 34.16 6.27
N MET A 576 41.24 33.45 6.60
CA MET A 576 42.35 33.20 5.67
C MET A 576 41.97 32.26 4.53
N THR A 577 41.03 31.33 4.75
CA THR A 577 40.51 30.44 3.70
C THR A 577 39.51 31.12 2.75
N SER A 578 39.07 32.33 3.07
CA SER A 578 38.18 33.16 2.23
C SER A 578 38.88 34.31 1.51
N GLU A 579 40.18 34.53 1.75
CA GLU A 579 41.05 35.41 0.94
C GLU A 579 41.54 34.67 -0.29
#